data_AF-A0A7Z8D184-F1
#
_entry.id   AF-A0A7Z8D184-F1
#
_cell.length_a   1.000
_cell.length_b   1.000
_cell.length_c   1.000
_cell.angle_alpha   90.00
_cell.angle_beta   90.00
_cell.angle_gamma   90.00
#
_symmetry.space_group_name_H-M   'P 1'
#
loop_
_entity.id
_entity.type
_entity.pdbx_description
1 polymer ?
#
loop_
_entity_poly.entity_id
_entity_poly.type
_entity_poly.pdbx_seq_one_letter_code
_entity_poly.pdbx_strand_id
1 'polypeptide(L)'
;MRSDFLIEAYKNLWKTGFNSKGSTSRLEFWLTLLCDGLINGSFFLLYIVLNETTIMLGIFLIYKIVSVIPILNLSVRRFHDAGYSTRRFIVLGIICQFIPILDVVGMIFCLVVYLQPSKKQKEMKS
;
A
#
# COMPACT_ATOMS: atom_id res chain seq x y z
N MET A 1 -21.29 -4.69 5.32
CA MET A 1 -20.20 -4.26 4.42
C MET A 1 -20.14 -5.28 3.29
N ARG A 2 -20.44 -4.88 2.04
CA ARG A 2 -20.59 -5.81 0.91
C ARG A 2 -19.20 -6.28 0.47
N SER A 3 -18.95 -7.59 0.48
CA SER A 3 -17.67 -8.22 0.09
C SER A 3 -17.19 -7.78 -1.30
N ASP A 4 -18.13 -7.43 -2.18
CA ASP A 4 -17.87 -7.01 -3.54
C ASP A 4 -16.99 -5.75 -3.61
N PHE A 5 -17.09 -4.88 -2.60
CA PHE A 5 -16.30 -3.65 -2.52
C PHE A 5 -14.80 -3.91 -2.29
N LEU A 6 -14.45 -4.97 -1.55
CA LEU A 6 -13.04 -5.38 -1.33
C LEU A 6 -12.40 -5.83 -2.65
N ILE A 7 -13.12 -6.69 -3.36
CA ILE A 7 -12.69 -7.26 -4.64
C ILE A 7 -12.58 -6.16 -5.68
N GLU A 8 -13.51 -5.21 -5.70
CA GLU A 8 -13.51 -4.07 -6.62
C GLU A 8 -12.36 -3.10 -6.33
N ALA A 9 -12.08 -2.79 -5.06
CA ALA A 9 -10.94 -1.99 -4.65
C ALA A 9 -9.61 -2.65 -5.07
N TYR A 10 -9.46 -3.95 -4.85
CA TYR A 10 -8.26 -4.69 -5.24
C TYR A 10 -8.10 -4.78 -6.76
N LYS A 11 -9.19 -5.01 -7.51
CA LYS A 11 -9.15 -4.94 -8.98
C LYS A 11 -8.76 -3.54 -9.48
N ASN A 12 -9.27 -2.49 -8.84
CA ASN A 12 -8.88 -1.12 -9.15
C ASN A 12 -7.43 -0.85 -8.79
N LEU A 13 -6.86 -1.44 -7.74
CA LEU A 13 -5.42 -1.36 -7.47
C LEU A 13 -4.61 -1.86 -8.65
N TRP A 14 -4.90 -3.05 -9.18
CA TRP A 14 -4.14 -3.60 -10.30
C TRP A 14 -4.34 -2.83 -11.60
N LYS A 15 -5.57 -2.41 -11.89
CA LYS A 15 -5.88 -1.62 -13.10
C LYS A 15 -5.27 -0.22 -13.06
N THR A 16 -5.39 0.45 -11.92
CA THR A 16 -4.95 1.84 -11.78
C THR A 16 -3.50 1.89 -11.31
N GLY A 17 -2.94 0.84 -10.73
CA GLY A 17 -1.55 0.76 -10.26
C GLY A 17 -0.51 0.94 -11.38
N PHE A 18 -0.88 0.71 -12.64
CA PHE A 18 -0.06 1.00 -13.81
C PHE A 18 -0.43 2.31 -14.53
N ASN A 19 -1.51 2.99 -14.14
CA ASN A 19 -1.97 4.23 -14.76
C ASN A 19 -2.11 5.37 -13.73
N SER A 20 -1.26 6.39 -13.83
CA SER A 20 -1.03 7.46 -12.83
C SER A 20 -2.19 8.45 -12.59
N LYS A 21 -3.36 8.26 -13.20
CA LYS A 21 -4.52 9.16 -13.05
C LYS A 21 -5.66 8.52 -12.27
N GLY A 22 -5.94 9.05 -11.08
CA GLY A 22 -7.14 8.75 -10.29
C GLY A 22 -6.98 9.14 -8.82
N SER A 23 -8.06 9.63 -8.20
CA SER A 23 -8.13 9.86 -6.75
C SER A 23 -8.66 8.62 -6.05
N THR A 24 -7.94 8.07 -5.09
CA THR A 24 -8.38 6.90 -4.33
C THR A 24 -9.15 7.34 -3.09
N SER A 25 -10.32 6.74 -2.84
CA SER A 25 -11.05 7.00 -1.60
C SER A 25 -10.26 6.42 -0.41
N ARG A 26 -10.37 7.04 0.79
CA ARG A 26 -9.60 6.57 1.96
C ARG A 26 -9.89 5.12 2.31
N LEU A 27 -11.14 4.72 2.13
CA LEU A 27 -11.61 3.38 2.45
C LEU A 27 -11.05 2.37 1.44
N GLU A 28 -11.02 2.68 0.14
CA GLU A 28 -10.37 1.84 -0.88
C GLU A 28 -8.87 1.61 -0.60
N PHE A 29 -8.17 2.65 -0.14
CA PHE A 29 -6.76 2.54 0.23
C PHE A 29 -6.54 1.54 1.37
N TRP A 30 -7.25 1.72 2.48
CA TRP A 30 -7.13 0.84 3.65
C TRP A 30 -7.57 -0.59 3.35
N LEU A 31 -8.66 -0.75 2.59
CA LEU A 31 -9.13 -2.07 2.18
C LEU A 31 -8.12 -2.79 1.28
N THR A 32 -7.45 -2.07 0.39
CA THR A 32 -6.42 -2.67 -0.45
C THR A 32 -5.21 -3.14 0.37
N LEU A 33 -4.75 -2.32 1.31
CA LEU A 33 -3.67 -2.70 2.24
C LEU A 33 -4.07 -3.90 3.11
N LEU A 34 -5.31 -3.94 3.59
CA LEU A 34 -5.83 -5.08 4.35
C LEU A 34 -5.88 -6.35 3.48
N CYS A 35 -6.36 -6.25 2.24
CA CYS A 35 -6.38 -7.37 1.31
C CYS A 35 -4.97 -7.89 1.01
N ASP A 36 -4.00 -7.02 0.74
CA ASP A 36 -2.61 -7.46 0.53
C ASP A 36 -2.02 -8.07 1.81
N GLY A 37 -2.32 -7.50 2.98
CA GLY A 37 -1.94 -8.08 4.28
C GLY A 37 -2.50 -9.49 4.50
N LEU A 38 -3.77 -9.72 4.14
CA LEU A 38 -4.42 -11.03 4.23
C LEU A 38 -3.80 -12.06 3.28
N ILE A 39 -3.47 -11.66 2.05
CA ILE A 39 -2.78 -12.51 1.07
C ILE A 39 -1.41 -12.92 1.62
N ASN A 40 -0.64 -11.95 2.11
CA ASN A 40 0.67 -12.22 2.70
C ASN A 40 0.60 -13.09 3.96
N GLY A 41 -0.36 -12.85 4.84
CA GLY A 41 -0.61 -13.68 6.01
C GLY A 41 -0.96 -15.12 5.63
N SER A 42 -1.75 -15.29 4.57
CA SER A 42 -2.13 -16.62 4.05
C SER A 42 -0.93 -17.37 3.49
N PHE A 43 -0.05 -16.71 2.72
CA PHE A 43 1.21 -17.30 2.27
C PHE A 43 2.14 -17.66 3.43
N PHE A 44 2.20 -16.83 4.48
CA PHE A 44 3.00 -17.10 5.67
C PHE A 44 2.48 -18.30 6.47
N LEU A 45 1.16 -18.44 6.62
CA LEU A 45 0.56 -19.62 7.26
C LEU A 45 0.82 -20.90 6.46
N LEU A 46 0.65 -20.84 5.13
CA LEU A 46 0.99 -21.97 4.25
C LEU A 46 2.46 -22.37 4.37
N TYR A 47 3.36 -21.40 4.54
CA TYR A 47 4.79 -21.65 4.75
C TYR A 47 5.07 -22.44 6.01
N ILE A 48 4.43 -22.07 7.11
CA ILE A 48 4.57 -22.79 8.38
C ILE A 48 3.99 -24.21 8.29
N VAL A 49 2.84 -24.37 7.64
CA VAL A 49 2.14 -25.66 7.58
C VAL A 49 2.82 -26.66 6.66
N LEU A 50 3.28 -26.22 5.49
CA LEU A 50 3.78 -27.13 4.45
C LEU A 50 5.26 -27.48 4.64
N ASN A 51 6.04 -26.70 5.39
CA ASN A 51 7.50 -26.87 5.56
C ASN A 51 8.32 -26.98 4.24
N GLU A 52 7.69 -26.75 3.09
CA GLU A 52 8.31 -26.75 1.76
C GLU A 52 8.83 -25.36 1.44
N THR A 53 10.15 -25.23 1.37
CA THR A 53 10.79 -23.91 1.45
C THR A 53 11.09 -23.31 0.08
N THR A 54 11.59 -24.06 -0.90
CA THR A 54 12.19 -23.44 -2.10
C THR A 54 11.18 -22.94 -3.14
N ILE A 55 10.26 -23.79 -3.59
CA ILE A 55 9.32 -23.43 -4.67
C ILE A 55 8.33 -22.36 -4.20
N MET A 56 7.82 -22.51 -2.97
CA MET A 56 6.80 -21.61 -2.44
C MET A 56 7.37 -20.24 -2.07
N LEU A 57 8.61 -20.18 -1.55
CA LEU A 57 9.33 -18.90 -1.38
C LEU A 57 9.57 -18.21 -2.73
N GLY A 58 9.89 -18.96 -3.78
CA GLY A 58 10.05 -18.42 -5.13
C GLY A 58 8.79 -17.75 -5.66
N ILE A 59 7.64 -18.42 -5.55
CA ILE A 59 6.33 -17.87 -5.96
C ILE A 59 5.97 -16.64 -5.13
N PHE A 60 6.17 -16.69 -3.81
CA PHE A 60 5.92 -15.57 -2.93
C PHE A 60 6.78 -14.35 -3.28
N LEU A 61 8.07 -14.56 -3.57
CA LEU A 61 8.99 -13.50 -3.95
C LEU A 61 8.55 -12.82 -5.25
N ILE A 62 8.12 -13.60 -6.25
CA ILE A 62 7.58 -13.06 -7.51
C ILE A 62 6.33 -12.22 -7.24
N TYR A 63 5.38 -12.75 -6.46
CA TYR A 63 4.17 -11.99 -6.08
C TYR A 63 4.54 -10.67 -5.38
N LYS A 64 5.50 -10.70 -4.47
CA LYS A 64 5.98 -9.50 -3.75
C LYS A 64 6.55 -8.47 -4.71
N ILE A 65 7.46 -8.85 -5.60
CA ILE A 65 8.08 -7.93 -6.56
C ILE A 65 7.02 -7.28 -7.46
N VAL A 66 6.07 -8.08 -7.95
CA VAL A 66 4.99 -7.58 -8.84
C VAL A 66 4.03 -6.65 -8.08
N SER A 67 3.74 -6.95 -6.81
CA SER A 67 2.81 -6.17 -5.98
C SER A 67 3.43 -4.89 -5.40
N VAL A 68 4.75 -4.79 -5.34
CA VAL A 68 5.44 -3.57 -4.86
C VAL A 68 5.14 -2.36 -5.75
N ILE A 69 5.09 -2.53 -7.07
CA ILE A 69 4.82 -1.43 -8.02
C ILE A 69 3.46 -0.75 -7.77
N PRO A 70 2.32 -1.48 -7.77
CA PRO A 70 1.01 -0.86 -7.56
C PRO A 70 0.87 -0.27 -6.14
N ILE A 71 1.45 -0.90 -5.12
CA ILE A 71 1.40 -0.40 -3.72
C ILE A 71 2.21 0.90 -3.59
N LEU A 72 3.38 0.99 -4.21
CA LEU A 72 4.17 2.22 -4.25
C LEU A 72 3.44 3.33 -5.00
N ASN A 73 2.83 3.03 -6.14
CA ASN A 73 2.08 4.02 -6.91
C ASN A 73 0.87 4.55 -6.12
N LEU A 74 0.17 3.66 -5.41
CA LEU A 74 -0.94 4.04 -4.52
C LEU A 74 -0.47 4.95 -3.38
N SER A 75 0.66 4.62 -2.76
CA SER A 75 1.28 5.38 -1.68
C SER A 75 1.69 6.79 -2.14
N VAL A 76 2.32 6.88 -3.31
CA VAL A 76 2.70 8.14 -3.96
C VAL A 76 1.49 9.02 -4.22
N ARG A 77 0.37 8.45 -4.72
CA ARG A 77 -0.87 9.21 -4.95
C ARG A 77 -1.46 9.75 -3.67
N ARG A 78 -1.54 8.93 -2.62
CA ARG A 78 -2.05 9.38 -1.32
C ARG A 78 -1.19 10.50 -0.74
N PHE A 79 0.13 10.40 -0.88
CA PHE A 79 1.05 11.43 -0.44
C PHE A 79 0.87 12.75 -1.22
N HIS A 80 0.66 12.64 -2.53
CA HIS A 80 0.33 13.78 -3.39
C HIS A 80 -1.03 14.41 -3.06
N ASP A 81 -2.05 13.58 -2.82
CA ASP A 81 -3.42 14.01 -2.45
C ASP A 81 -3.50 14.65 -1.06
N ALA A 82 -2.59 14.29 -0.14
CA ALA A 82 -2.39 14.96 1.14
C ALA A 82 -1.66 16.32 0.99
N GLY A 83 -1.14 16.62 -0.21
CA GLY A 83 -0.51 17.88 -0.57
C GLY A 83 0.97 17.97 -0.21
N TYR A 84 1.64 16.82 -0.05
CA TYR A 84 3.09 16.74 0.11
C TYR A 84 3.76 16.36 -1.23
N SER A 85 4.99 16.84 -1.44
CA SER A 85 5.74 16.56 -2.68
C SER A 85 6.18 15.09 -2.76
N THR A 86 5.90 14.41 -3.88
CA THR A 86 6.30 13.01 -4.18
C THR A 86 7.78 12.72 -3.89
N ARG A 87 8.65 13.71 -4.08
CA ARG A 87 10.09 13.59 -3.78
C ARG A 87 10.36 13.29 -2.31
N ARG A 88 9.57 13.85 -1.39
CA ARG A 88 9.73 13.62 0.06
C ARG A 88 9.37 12.18 0.44
N PHE A 89 8.37 11.58 -0.21
CA PHE A 89 7.99 10.19 0.01
C PHE A 89 9.11 9.21 -0.37
N ILE A 90 9.70 9.39 -1.56
CA ILE A 90 10.79 8.54 -2.05
C ILE A 90 12.02 8.66 -1.16
N VAL A 91 12.38 9.89 -0.77
CA VAL A 91 13.52 10.14 0.12
C VAL A 91 13.28 9.52 1.51
N LEU A 92 12.07 9.64 2.08
CA LEU A 92 11.75 9.02 3.37
C LEU A 92 11.85 7.50 3.29
N GLY A 93 11.26 6.88 2.25
CA GLY A 93 11.28 5.43 2.06
C GLY A 93 12.68 4.86 1.90
N ILE A 94 13.56 5.53 1.15
CA ILE A 94 14.95 5.10 0.98
C ILE A 94 15.72 5.23 2.30
N ILE A 95 15.58 6.34 3.02
CA ILE A 95 16.31 6.56 4.29
C ILE A 95 15.86 5.57 5.37
N CYS A 96 14.56 5.28 5.44
CA CYS A 96 13.99 4.32 6.40
C CYS A 96 14.51 2.90 6.19
N GLN A 97 14.78 2.47 4.95
CA GLN A 97 15.28 1.12 4.64
C GLN A 97 16.66 0.81 5.27
N PHE A 98 17.52 1.83 5.47
CA PHE A 98 18.89 1.64 5.96
C PHE A 98 19.01 1.73 7.48
N ILE A 99 18.02 2.28 8.19
CA ILE A 99 18.07 2.51 9.64
C ILE A 99 16.78 2.00 10.28
N PRO A 100 16.80 0.83 10.96
CA PRO A 100 15.59 0.16 11.45
C PRO A 100 14.78 0.97 12.48
N ILE A 101 15.42 1.85 13.25
CA ILE A 101 14.73 2.74 14.20
C ILE A 101 13.97 3.85 13.46
N LEU A 102 14.53 4.37 12.36
CA LEU A 102 13.87 5.39 11.53
C LEU A 102 12.77 4.79 10.67
N ASP A 103 12.83 3.50 10.37
CA ASP A 103 11.77 2.78 9.65
C ASP A 103 10.44 2.83 10.42
N VAL A 104 10.46 2.57 11.73
CA VAL A 104 9.26 2.65 12.57
C VAL A 104 8.69 4.07 12.60
N VAL A 105 9.55 5.08 12.73
CA VAL A 105 9.12 6.50 12.73
C VAL A 105 8.56 6.90 11.36
N GLY A 106 9.18 6.45 10.27
CA GLY A 106 8.73 6.67 8.90
C GLY A 106 7.40 6.00 8.60
N MET A 107 7.18 4.77 9.10
CA MET A 107 5.90 4.08 9.02
C MET A 107 4.81 4.82 9.78
N ILE A 108 5.07 5.28 11.00
CA ILE A 108 4.11 6.07 11.78
C ILE A 108 3.79 7.39 11.06
N PHE A 109 4.79 8.08 10.51
CA PHE A 109 4.57 9.30 9.74
C PHE A 109 3.72 9.04 8.48
N CYS A 110 4.03 7.98 7.73
CA CYS A 110 3.24 7.57 6.56
C CYS A 110 1.81 7.23 6.97
N LEU A 111 1.61 6.54 8.10
CA LEU A 111 0.29 6.21 8.63
C LEU A 111 -0.52 7.47 8.97
N VAL A 112 0.11 8.46 9.63
CA VAL A 112 -0.52 9.77 9.90
C VAL A 112 -0.91 10.47 8.60
N VAL A 113 -0.03 10.48 7.59
CA VAL A 113 -0.33 11.07 6.27
C VAL A 113 -1.47 10.31 5.58
N TYR A 114 -1.51 8.98 5.68
CA TYR A 114 -2.57 8.17 5.11
C TYR A 114 -3.93 8.39 5.79
N LEU A 115 -3.95 8.77 7.06
CA LEU A 115 -5.16 9.15 7.79
C LEU A 115 -5.69 10.55 7.42
N GLN A 116 -4.84 11.44 6.89
CA GLN A 116 -5.24 12.82 6.60
C GLN A 116 -6.32 12.92 5.49
N PRO A 117 -7.32 13.81 5.66
CA PRO A 117 -7.55 14.92 4.77
C PRO A 117 -7.09 14.88 3.31
N SER A 118 -7.81 14.35 2.32
CA SER A 118 -7.51 14.87 0.96
C SER A 118 -7.85 16.37 0.95
N LYS A 119 -6.94 17.23 0.49
CA LYS A 119 -7.16 18.69 0.48
C LYS A 119 -8.45 19.07 -0.26
N LYS A 120 -8.79 18.34 -1.33
CA LYS A 120 -10.07 18.49 -2.07
C LYS A 120 -11.32 18.35 -1.19
N GLN A 121 -11.30 17.51 -0.15
CA GLN A 121 -12.43 17.36 0.77
C GLN A 121 -12.50 18.48 1.82
N LYS A 122 -11.39 19.18 2.10
CA LYS A 122 -11.38 20.32 3.03
C LYS A 122 -11.94 21.58 2.38
N GLU A 123 -11.62 21.82 1.11
CA GLU A 123 -12.13 22.97 0.34
C GLU A 123 -13.63 22.90 0.09
N MET A 124 -14.21 21.70 -0.01
CA MET A 124 -15.67 21.50 -0.18
C MET A 124 -16.48 21.68 1.11
N LYS A 125 -15.81 21.81 2.27
CA LYS A 125 -16.43 21.99 3.60
C LYS A 125 -16.15 23.37 4.21
N SER A 126 -15.35 24.20 3.55
CA SER A 126 -15.09 25.60 3.91
C SER A 126 -15.99 26.53 3.10
#